data_AF-A0A0F9A892-F1
#
_entry.id   AF-A0A0F9A892-F1
#
_cell.length_a   1.000
_cell.length_b   1.000
_cell.length_c   1.000
_cell.angle_alpha   90.00
_cell.angle_beta   90.00
_cell.angle_gamma   90.00
#
_symmetry.space_group_name_H-M   'P 1'
#
loop_
_entity.id
_entity.type
_entity.pdbx_description
1 polymer ?
#
loop_
_entity_poly.entity_id
_entity_poly.type
_entity_poly.pdbx_seq_one_letter_code
_entity_poly.pdbx_strand_id
1 'polypeptide(L)'
;MKVLIFSDTAQAEAHVAAEVLDLVAGRPDPVLGLATGGTMERVYARIVERARAEGTGFGRVSSFNLDEYWGVPADHPCSYSHYMTARLFAPLGMNP
;
A
#
# COMPACT_ATOMS: atom_id res chain seq x y z
N MET A 1 -11.55 -15.54 13.33
CA MET A 1 -10.92 -14.21 13.32
C MET A 1 -9.64 -14.29 14.14
N LYS A 2 -8.49 -13.98 13.55
CA LYS A 2 -7.19 -13.88 14.26
C LYS A 2 -6.99 -12.42 14.66
N VAL A 3 -6.65 -12.17 15.91
CA VAL A 3 -6.38 -10.82 16.44
C VAL A 3 -4.94 -10.76 16.91
N LEU A 4 -4.20 -9.78 16.41
CA LEU A 4 -2.83 -9.50 16.82
C LEU A 4 -2.82 -8.16 17.56
N ILE A 5 -2.29 -8.16 18.78
CA ILE A 5 -2.16 -6.96 19.61
C ILE A 5 -0.68 -6.62 19.69
N PHE A 6 -0.34 -5.42 19.27
CA PHE A 6 1.02 -4.89 19.29
C PHE A 6 1.16 -3.85 20.40
N SER A 7 2.39 -3.66 20.89
CA SER A 7 2.66 -2.70 21.97
C SER A 7 2.56 -1.24 21.49
N ASP A 8 2.75 -1.00 20.20
CA ASP A 8 2.66 0.31 19.56
C ASP A 8 2.28 0.20 18.07
N THR A 9 1.95 1.36 17.47
CA THR A 9 1.58 1.45 16.05
C THR A 9 2.73 1.08 15.13
N ALA A 10 3.99 1.37 15.50
CA ALA A 10 5.14 1.11 14.63
C ALA A 10 5.35 -0.40 14.41
N GLN A 11 5.14 -1.22 15.44
CA GLN A 11 5.17 -2.67 15.33
C GLN A 11 4.03 -3.20 14.45
N ALA A 12 2.81 -2.67 14.61
CA ALA A 12 1.68 -3.05 13.77
C ALA A 12 1.91 -2.68 12.29
N GLU A 13 2.40 -1.48 12.01
CA GLU A 13 2.74 -1.03 10.66
C GLU A 13 3.83 -1.90 10.02
N ALA A 14 4.89 -2.21 10.77
CA ALA A 14 5.98 -3.05 10.30
C ALA A 14 5.51 -4.47 10.01
N HIS A 15 4.64 -5.02 10.85
CA HIS A 15 4.03 -6.32 10.65
C HIS A 15 3.18 -6.36 9.39
N VAL A 16 2.28 -5.39 9.19
CA VAL A 16 1.44 -5.33 7.99
C VAL A 16 2.29 -5.15 6.73
N ALA A 17 3.30 -4.28 6.76
CA ALA A 17 4.20 -4.09 5.63
C ALA A 17 4.93 -5.41 5.27
N ALA A 18 5.31 -6.19 6.28
CA ALA A 18 5.90 -7.51 6.06
C ALA A 18 4.92 -8.49 5.40
N GLU A 19 3.69 -8.60 5.91
CA GLU A 19 2.71 -9.50 5.33
C GLU A 19 2.39 -9.16 3.87
N VAL A 20 2.31 -7.86 3.52
CA VAL A 20 2.10 -7.44 2.12
C VAL A 20 3.28 -7.82 1.25
N LEU A 21 4.52 -7.59 1.69
CA LEU A 21 5.71 -7.91 0.90
C LEU A 21 5.88 -9.42 0.72
N ASP A 22 5.61 -10.21 1.77
CA ASP A 22 5.62 -11.68 1.70
C ASP A 22 4.57 -12.19 0.70
N LEU A 23 3.38 -11.56 0.67
CA LEU A 23 2.35 -11.89 -0.32
C LEU A 23 2.78 -11.54 -1.75
N VAL A 24 3.38 -10.38 -1.95
CA VAL A 24 3.87 -9.94 -3.26
C VAL A 24 5.00 -10.83 -3.76
N ALA A 25 5.97 -11.16 -2.90
CA ALA A 25 7.08 -12.05 -3.25
C ALA A 25 6.63 -13.50 -3.47
N GLY A 26 5.60 -13.94 -2.75
CA GLY A 26 5.11 -15.32 -2.77
C GLY A 26 4.10 -15.65 -3.89
N ARG A 27 3.70 -14.68 -4.72
CA ARG A 27 2.69 -14.87 -5.77
C ARG A 27 3.13 -14.29 -7.11
N PRO A 28 2.88 -14.96 -8.24
CA PRO A 28 3.27 -14.45 -9.56
C PRO A 28 2.49 -13.22 -10.01
N ASP A 29 1.20 -13.13 -9.67
CA ASP A 29 0.28 -12.04 -10.02
C ASP A 29 -0.58 -11.66 -8.80
N PRO A 30 0.02 -11.03 -7.77
CA PRO A 30 -0.69 -10.67 -6.55
C PRO A 30 -1.75 -9.59 -6.82
N VAL A 31 -2.91 -9.73 -6.17
CA VAL A 31 -4.00 -8.75 -6.20
C VAL A 31 -4.17 -8.18 -4.79
N LEU A 32 -4.04 -6.86 -4.64
CA LEU A 32 -4.13 -6.16 -3.36
C LEU A 32 -5.42 -5.34 -3.25
N GLY A 33 -6.16 -5.54 -2.16
CA GLY A 33 -7.20 -4.60 -1.73
C GLY A 33 -6.56 -3.50 -0.89
N LEU A 34 -6.71 -2.24 -1.28
CA LEU A 34 -6.00 -1.10 -0.69
C LEU A 34 -6.97 -0.07 -0.09
N ALA A 35 -6.60 0.43 1.08
CA ALA A 35 -7.32 1.48 1.79
C ALA A 35 -6.50 2.78 1.81
N THR A 36 -7.16 3.91 2.06
CA THR A 36 -6.50 5.21 2.26
C THR A 36 -6.55 5.62 3.74
N GLY A 37 -6.22 6.88 4.05
CA GLY A 37 -6.33 7.45 5.40
C GLY A 37 -5.05 7.34 6.23
N GLY A 38 -5.09 7.95 7.43
CA GLY A 38 -3.91 8.18 8.27
C GLY A 38 -3.18 6.92 8.71
N THR A 39 -3.90 5.83 8.97
CA THR A 39 -3.31 4.54 9.33
C THR A 39 -2.42 4.00 8.23
N MET A 40 -2.87 4.09 6.97
CA MET A 40 -2.17 3.51 5.84
C MET A 40 -0.95 4.33 5.40
N GLU A 41 -0.85 5.62 5.76
CA GLU A 41 0.27 6.46 5.35
C GLU A 41 1.62 5.88 5.76
N ARG A 42 1.74 5.46 7.03
CA ARG A 42 2.97 4.90 7.58
C ARG A 42 3.21 3.47 7.09
N VAL A 43 2.14 2.69 6.88
CA VAL A 43 2.23 1.36 6.29
C VAL A 43 2.80 1.43 4.88
N TYR A 44 2.28 2.32 4.02
CA TYR A 44 2.79 2.50 2.66
C TYR A 44 4.23 3.01 2.65
N ALA A 45 4.59 3.95 3.52
CA ALA A 45 5.98 4.40 3.65
C ALA A 45 6.93 3.24 3.95
N ARG A 46 6.57 2.34 4.88
CA ARG A 46 7.35 1.14 5.22
C ARG A 46 7.42 0.13 4.08
N ILE A 47 6.31 -0.10 3.38
CA ILE A 47 6.28 -0.99 2.20
C ILE A 47 7.25 -0.45 1.15
N VAL A 48 7.20 0.85 0.85
CA VAL A 48 8.08 1.49 -0.14
C VAL A 48 9.54 1.38 0.27
N GLU A 49 9.86 1.72 1.51
CA GLU A 49 11.23 1.65 2.04
C GLU A 49 11.78 0.23 1.94
N ARG A 50 11.02 -0.75 2.45
CA ARG A 50 11.47 -2.14 2.53
C ARG A 50 11.50 -2.82 1.17
N ALA A 51 10.52 -2.57 0.29
CA ALA A 51 10.54 -3.07 -1.08
C ALA A 51 11.79 -2.61 -1.84
N ARG A 52 12.18 -1.34 -1.68
CA ARG A 52 13.39 -0.80 -2.30
C ARG A 52 14.66 -1.42 -1.73
N ALA A 53 14.71 -1.63 -0.42
CA ALA A 53 15.84 -2.26 0.24
C ALA A 53 16.01 -3.74 -0.16
N GLU A 54 14.90 -4.46 -0.33
CA GLU A 54 14.89 -5.90 -0.65
C GLU A 54 14.88 -6.19 -2.16
N GLY A 55 14.64 -5.18 -3.00
CA GLY A 55 14.50 -5.35 -4.45
C GLY A 55 13.18 -6.03 -4.86
N THR A 56 12.13 -5.92 -4.04
CA THR A 56 10.82 -6.52 -4.31
C THR A 56 10.13 -5.81 -5.47
N GLY A 57 9.85 -6.53 -6.56
CA GLY A 57 9.24 -5.99 -7.77
C GLY A 57 7.71 -5.91 -7.71
N PHE A 58 7.14 -4.77 -8.07
CA PHE A 58 5.69 -4.53 -8.09
C PHE A 58 5.09 -4.55 -9.52
N GLY A 59 5.87 -4.85 -10.56
CA GLY A 59 5.44 -4.73 -11.96
C GLY A 59 4.32 -5.69 -12.41
N ARG A 60 3.99 -6.72 -11.61
CA ARG A 60 2.87 -7.65 -11.84
C ARG A 60 1.76 -7.54 -10.80
N VAL A 61 1.87 -6.58 -9.88
CA VAL A 61 0.88 -6.36 -8.83
C VAL A 61 -0.32 -5.64 -9.44
N SER A 62 -1.52 -6.18 -9.20
CA SER A 62 -2.78 -5.48 -9.46
C SER A 62 -3.39 -5.02 -8.13
N SER A 63 -4.19 -3.95 -8.15
CA SER A 63 -4.87 -3.48 -6.94
C SER A 63 -6.27 -2.94 -7.20
N PHE A 64 -7.10 -2.99 -6.17
CA PHE A 64 -8.39 -2.32 -6.10
C PHE A 64 -8.47 -1.47 -4.84
N ASN A 65 -8.90 -0.22 -4.98
CA ASN A 65 -9.13 0.68 -3.86
C ASN A 65 -10.57 0.54 -3.35
N LEU A 66 -10.76 0.75 -2.05
CA LEU A 66 -12.07 0.60 -1.41
C LEU A 66 -13.08 1.65 -1.89
N ASP A 67 -12.63 2.88 -2.11
CA ASP A 67 -13.49 4.04 -2.30
C ASP A 67 -12.77 5.17 -3.06
N GLU A 68 -13.56 6.16 -3.49
CA GLU A 68 -13.12 7.46 -4.03
C GLU A 68 -14.21 8.50 -3.76
N TYR A 69 -13.82 9.78 -3.68
CA TYR A 69 -14.75 10.89 -3.55
C TYR A 69 -15.49 11.16 -4.87
N TRP A 70 -16.82 11.17 -4.80
CA TRP A 70 -17.66 11.55 -5.94
C TRP A 70 -17.45 13.02 -6.34
N GLY A 71 -17.18 13.25 -7.64
CA GLY A 71 -17.03 14.60 -8.20
C GLY A 71 -15.66 15.25 -7.97
N VAL A 72 -14.70 14.55 -7.37
CA VAL A 72 -13.33 15.03 -7.20
C VAL A 72 -12.46 14.52 -8.35
N PRO A 73 -11.78 15.40 -9.12
CA PRO A 73 -10.85 14.97 -10.17
C PRO A 73 -9.69 14.12 -9.63
N ALA A 74 -9.21 13.16 -10.42
CA ALA A 74 -8.15 12.23 -10.01
C ALA A 74 -6.80 12.92 -9.71
N ASP A 75 -6.53 14.07 -10.33
CA ASP A 75 -5.33 14.88 -10.10
C ASP A 75 -5.45 15.83 -8.90
N HIS A 76 -6.66 15.98 -8.34
CA HIS A 76 -6.89 16.83 -7.18
C HIS A 76 -6.13 16.30 -5.95
N PRO A 77 -5.46 17.15 -5.15
CA PRO A 77 -4.63 16.70 -4.01
C PRO A 77 -5.38 15.89 -2.94
N CYS A 78 -6.71 16.06 -2.85
CA CYS A 78 -7.57 15.33 -1.93
C CYS A 78 -8.22 14.07 -2.52
N SER A 79 -8.01 13.74 -3.80
CA SER A 79 -8.52 12.49 -4.36
C SER A 79 -7.75 11.29 -3.81
N TYR A 80 -8.41 10.14 -3.72
CA TYR A 80 -7.74 8.90 -3.31
C TYR A 80 -6.83 8.35 -4.42
N SER A 81 -7.16 8.63 -5.68
CA SER A 81 -6.25 8.42 -6.81
C SER A 81 -4.91 9.14 -6.62
N HIS A 82 -4.92 10.43 -6.29
CA HIS A 82 -3.72 11.22 -6.02
C HIS A 82 -2.97 10.68 -4.79
N TYR A 83 -3.70 10.39 -3.70
CA TYR A 83 -3.14 9.82 -2.48
C TYR A 83 -2.35 8.53 -2.76
N MET A 84 -2.94 7.58 -3.49
CA MET A 84 -2.31 6.29 -3.78
C MET A 84 -1.14 6.42 -4.75
N THR A 85 -1.29 7.28 -5.76
CA THR A 85 -0.23 7.57 -6.72
C THR A 85 1.00 8.09 -6.00
N ALA A 86 0.83 9.08 -5.12
CA ALA A 86 1.91 9.71 -4.39
C ALA A 86 2.57 8.76 -3.36
N ARG A 87 1.77 7.96 -2.64
CA ARG A 87 2.27 7.18 -1.49
C ARG A 87 2.75 5.78 -1.82
N LEU A 88 2.24 5.17 -2.90
CA LEU A 88 2.53 3.77 -3.21
C LEU A 88 2.88 3.55 -4.68
N PHE A 89 2.03 3.98 -5.61
CA PHE A 89 2.16 3.56 -7.00
C PHE A 89 3.38 4.17 -7.70
N ALA A 90 3.54 5.50 -7.67
CA ALA A 90 4.71 6.13 -8.28
C ALA A 90 6.03 5.70 -7.60
N PRO A 91 6.12 5.62 -6.25
CA PRO A 91 7.32 5.14 -5.59
C PRO A 91 7.75 3.71 -5.94
N LEU A 92 6.81 2.83 -6.31
CA LEU A 92 7.04 1.42 -6.64
C LEU A 92 6.92 1.10 -8.12
N GLY A 93 6.65 2.09 -8.97
CA GLY A 93 6.47 1.90 -10.41
C GLY A 93 5.24 1.06 -10.77
N MET A 94 4.18 1.13 -9.97
CA MET A 94 2.89 0.54 -10.33
C MET A 94 2.15 1.47 -11.30
N ASN A 95 1.41 0.89 -12.24
CA ASN A 95 0.56 1.64 -13.16
C ASN A 95 -0.84 1.82 -12.54
N PRO A 96 -1.28 3.06 -12.27
CA PRO A 96 -2.63 3.35 -11.79
C PRO A 96 -3.71 3.16 -12.88
#